data_AF-A0A961FE61-F1
#
_entry.id   AF-A0A961FE61-F1
#
_cell.length_a   1.000
_cell.length_b   1.000
_cell.length_c   1.000
_cell.angle_alpha   90.00
_cell.angle_beta   90.00
_cell.angle_gamma   90.00
#
_symmetry.space_group_name_H-M   'P 1'
#
loop_
_entity.id
_entity.type
_entity.pdbx_description
1 polymer ?
#
loop_
_entity_poly.entity_id
_entity_poly.type
_entity_poly.pdbx_seq_one_letter_code
_entity_poly.pdbx_strand_id
1 'polypeptide(L)'
;MIQHLDNWLAQYRTPFWEAIYLDNNTACQASLQQARDALANAPFSEDERQALGVYVDFMQYQLKHYFAANAMQRAELARGQIVSISMASRGPLATVMEARCSLTQRCWAHAMHGIGIPRGHVDRFFGQVPEEDRDHQLMNYLSFWAFAVRDLDYMEQSYRYFLLVPVEFMVDFSRQRVKVMQAALRLELERHDLLRLIELMPHRMHAAWFEKLLLPVLQEKKLISESTLAAFEQKRSELLARPPAVPPRSQSPGKISLNF
;
A
#
# COMPACT_ATOMS: atom_id res chain seq x y z
N MET A 1 -15.06 -13.37 1.79
CA MET A 1 -14.32 -14.09 0.73
C MET A 1 -14.23 -15.59 0.96
N ILE A 2 -14.14 -16.38 -0.11
CA ILE A 2 -13.94 -17.84 -0.09
C ILE A 2 -12.54 -18.12 0.47
N GLN A 3 -12.45 -18.87 1.57
CA GLN A 3 -11.20 -19.19 2.28
C GLN A 3 -10.07 -19.72 1.38
N HIS A 4 -10.41 -20.35 0.25
CA HIS A 4 -9.47 -20.79 -0.78
C HIS A 4 -8.74 -19.64 -1.50
N LEU A 5 -9.42 -18.52 -1.75
CA LEU A 5 -8.83 -17.34 -2.38
C LEU A 5 -7.84 -16.65 -1.44
N ASP A 6 -8.21 -16.49 -0.17
CA ASP A 6 -7.34 -15.86 0.84
C ASP A 6 -6.08 -16.70 1.08
N ASN A 7 -6.21 -18.03 1.10
CA ASN A 7 -5.07 -18.94 1.21
C ASN A 7 -4.16 -18.86 -0.02
N TRP A 8 -4.74 -18.81 -1.23
CA TRP A 8 -3.97 -18.64 -2.47
C TRP A 8 -3.23 -17.30 -2.45
N LEU A 9 -3.92 -16.21 -2.10
CA LEU A 9 -3.32 -14.89 -1.98
C LEU A 9 -2.20 -14.93 -0.96
N ALA A 10 -2.42 -15.45 0.25
CA ALA A 10 -1.38 -15.54 1.28
C ALA A 10 -0.12 -16.30 0.79
N GLN A 11 -0.31 -17.39 0.04
CA GLN A 11 0.77 -18.23 -0.48
C GLN A 11 1.67 -17.51 -1.50
N TYR A 12 1.10 -16.73 -2.42
CA TYR A 12 1.88 -16.10 -3.51
C TYR A 12 2.14 -14.60 -3.30
N ARG A 13 1.25 -13.90 -2.60
CA ARG A 13 1.38 -12.48 -2.25
C ARG A 13 2.56 -12.26 -1.32
N THR A 14 2.64 -13.03 -0.24
CA THR A 14 3.63 -12.78 0.83
C THR A 14 5.07 -12.90 0.32
N PRO A 15 5.47 -13.99 -0.36
CA PRO A 15 6.82 -14.12 -0.88
C PRO A 15 7.15 -13.06 -1.94
N PHE A 16 6.16 -12.66 -2.75
CA PHE A 16 6.34 -11.61 -3.74
C PHE A 16 6.68 -10.26 -3.08
N TRP A 17 5.94 -9.83 -2.07
CA TRP A 17 6.24 -8.56 -1.38
C TRP A 17 7.53 -8.64 -0.57
N GLU A 18 7.83 -9.77 0.08
CA GLU A 18 9.11 -9.96 0.74
C GLU A 18 10.28 -9.81 -0.26
N ALA A 19 10.14 -10.37 -1.47
CA ALA A 19 11.13 -10.21 -2.53
C ALA A 19 11.26 -8.76 -3.01
N ILE A 20 10.17 -7.98 -3.07
CA ILE A 20 10.22 -6.54 -3.36
C ILE A 20 11.06 -5.82 -2.29
N TYR A 21 10.84 -6.13 -1.01
CA TYR A 21 11.59 -5.55 0.11
C TYR A 21 13.07 -5.95 0.11
N LEU A 22 13.41 -7.07 -0.51
CA LEU A 22 14.78 -7.52 -0.69
C LEU A 22 15.43 -7.00 -1.99
N ASP A 23 14.72 -6.17 -2.76
CA ASP A 23 15.09 -5.75 -4.12
C ASP A 23 15.42 -6.93 -5.05
N ASN A 24 14.81 -8.08 -4.82
CA ASN A 24 15.12 -9.31 -5.53
C ASN A 24 14.16 -9.53 -6.69
N ASN A 25 14.49 -8.95 -7.85
CA ASN A 25 13.68 -9.07 -9.07
C ASN A 25 13.47 -10.53 -9.47
N THR A 26 14.52 -11.37 -9.40
CA THR A 26 14.44 -12.79 -9.75
C THR A 26 13.43 -13.54 -8.87
N ALA A 27 13.46 -13.31 -7.55
CA ALA A 27 12.49 -13.92 -6.65
C ALA A 27 11.06 -13.40 -6.89
N CYS A 28 10.89 -12.11 -7.18
CA CYS A 28 9.59 -11.55 -7.55
C CYS A 28 9.03 -12.22 -8.83
N GLN A 29 9.88 -12.41 -9.84
CA GLN A 29 9.50 -13.09 -11.08
C GLN A 29 9.14 -14.56 -10.85
N ALA A 30 9.90 -15.26 -9.99
CA ALA A 30 9.60 -16.64 -9.62
C ALA A 30 8.24 -16.76 -8.91
N SER A 31 7.95 -15.90 -7.93
CA SER A 31 6.64 -15.87 -7.25
C SER A 31 5.49 -15.55 -8.21
N LEU A 32 5.68 -14.59 -9.12
CA LEU A 32 4.68 -14.27 -10.14
C LEU A 32 4.44 -15.44 -11.11
N GLN A 33 5.49 -16.16 -11.49
CA GLN A 33 5.35 -17.34 -12.35
C GLN A 33 4.61 -18.46 -11.64
N GLN A 34 4.94 -18.75 -10.38
CA GLN A 34 4.22 -19.73 -9.57
C GLN A 34 2.73 -19.39 -9.43
N ALA A 35 2.39 -18.10 -9.25
CA ALA A 35 1.02 -17.64 -9.22
C ALA A 35 0.30 -17.92 -10.56
N ARG A 36 0.93 -17.63 -11.70
CA ARG A 36 0.36 -17.93 -13.03
C ARG A 36 0.15 -19.42 -13.24
N ASP A 37 1.12 -20.24 -12.86
CA ASP A 37 1.02 -21.69 -13.00
C ASP A 37 -0.10 -22.25 -12.12
N ALA A 38 -0.27 -21.73 -10.91
CA ALA A 38 -1.36 -22.10 -10.02
C ALA A 38 -2.73 -21.70 -10.60
N LEU A 39 -2.85 -20.49 -11.15
CA LEU A 39 -4.07 -20.01 -11.82
C LEU A 39 -4.46 -20.89 -13.01
N ALA A 40 -3.49 -21.33 -13.80
CA ALA A 40 -3.73 -22.18 -14.97
C ALA A 40 -4.19 -23.60 -14.60
N ASN A 41 -3.61 -24.18 -13.54
CA ASN A 41 -3.74 -25.60 -13.25
C ASN A 41 -4.76 -25.94 -12.14
N ALA A 42 -5.14 -24.99 -11.29
CA ALA A 42 -6.06 -25.25 -10.18
C ALA A 42 -7.54 -25.29 -10.63
N PRO A 43 -8.40 -26.05 -9.91
CA PRO A 43 -9.81 -26.20 -10.24
C PRO A 43 -10.64 -25.01 -9.73
N PHE A 44 -10.34 -23.80 -10.19
CA PHE A 44 -11.11 -22.60 -9.87
C PHE A 44 -12.37 -22.48 -10.73
N SER A 45 -13.43 -21.89 -10.15
CA SER A 45 -14.59 -21.40 -10.90
C SER A 45 -14.20 -20.26 -11.85
N GLU A 46 -15.07 -19.91 -12.79
CA GLU A 46 -14.79 -18.82 -13.75
C GLU A 46 -14.56 -17.47 -13.06
N ASP A 47 -15.40 -17.12 -12.07
CA ASP A 47 -15.29 -15.86 -11.31
C ASP A 47 -13.98 -15.81 -10.49
N GLU A 48 -13.60 -16.93 -9.84
CA GLU A 48 -12.32 -17.03 -9.13
C GLU A 48 -11.11 -16.90 -10.08
N ARG A 49 -11.16 -17.51 -11.28
CA ARG A 49 -10.09 -17.35 -12.27
C ARG A 49 -9.96 -15.90 -12.73
N GLN A 50 -11.08 -15.23 -12.99
CA GLN A 50 -11.06 -13.82 -13.38
C GLN A 50 -10.49 -12.94 -12.25
N ALA A 51 -10.96 -13.12 -11.02
CA ALA A 51 -10.44 -12.39 -9.85
C ALA A 51 -8.93 -12.60 -9.66
N LEU A 52 -8.47 -13.85 -9.67
CA LEU A 52 -7.05 -14.17 -9.54
C LEU A 52 -6.23 -13.66 -10.73
N GLY A 53 -6.77 -13.68 -11.94
CA GLY A 53 -6.16 -13.07 -13.12
C GLY A 53 -5.91 -11.56 -12.94
N VAL A 54 -6.92 -10.83 -12.47
CA VAL A 54 -6.80 -9.41 -12.11
C VAL A 54 -5.69 -9.19 -11.09
N TYR A 55 -5.60 -10.05 -10.06
CA TYR A 55 -4.56 -9.92 -9.05
C TYR A 55 -3.15 -10.24 -9.60
N VAL A 56 -3.01 -11.24 -10.45
CA VAL A 56 -1.75 -11.58 -11.14
C VAL A 56 -1.28 -10.41 -12.01
N ASP A 57 -2.19 -9.78 -12.76
CA ASP A 57 -1.89 -8.60 -13.56
C ASP A 57 -1.47 -7.41 -12.67
N PHE A 58 -2.14 -7.25 -11.53
CA PHE A 58 -1.73 -6.28 -10.52
C PHE A 58 -0.32 -6.55 -10.00
N MET A 59 0.04 -7.79 -9.65
CA MET A 59 1.41 -8.16 -9.24
C MET A 59 2.43 -7.91 -10.34
N GLN A 60 2.11 -8.27 -11.59
CA GLN A 60 2.98 -8.02 -12.73
C GLN A 60 3.25 -6.51 -12.92
N TYR A 61 2.21 -5.70 -12.79
CA TYR A 61 2.34 -4.24 -12.82
C TYR A 61 3.28 -3.76 -11.70
N GLN A 62 3.08 -4.22 -10.46
CA GLN A 62 3.89 -3.82 -9.31
C GLN A 62 5.37 -4.19 -9.51
N LEU A 63 5.65 -5.36 -10.07
CA LEU A 63 7.01 -5.79 -10.42
C LEU A 63 7.64 -4.86 -11.47
N LYS A 64 6.96 -4.64 -12.60
CA LYS A 64 7.44 -3.76 -13.66
C LYS A 64 7.67 -2.34 -13.17
N HIS A 65 6.74 -1.86 -12.35
CA HIS A 65 6.78 -0.52 -11.78
C HIS A 65 7.96 -0.35 -10.82
N TYR A 66 8.13 -1.29 -9.89
CA TYR A 66 9.17 -1.22 -8.86
C TYR A 66 10.58 -1.26 -9.46
N PHE A 67 10.80 -2.17 -10.40
CA PHE A 67 12.11 -2.38 -11.04
C PHE A 67 12.33 -1.56 -12.32
N ALA A 68 11.43 -0.62 -12.65
CA ALA A 68 11.63 0.26 -13.80
C ALA A 68 12.89 1.11 -13.63
N ALA A 69 13.63 1.29 -14.73
CA ALA A 69 14.97 1.86 -14.75
C ALA A 69 15.01 3.31 -14.27
N ASN A 70 13.94 4.08 -14.51
CA ASN A 70 13.88 5.49 -14.15
C ASN A 70 12.46 5.97 -13.83
N ALA A 71 12.37 7.21 -13.33
CA ALA A 71 11.11 7.81 -12.89
C ALA A 71 10.12 8.05 -14.04
N MET A 72 10.60 8.34 -15.24
CA MET A 72 9.77 8.56 -16.43
C MET A 72 9.05 7.28 -16.85
N GLN A 73 9.79 6.16 -16.95
CA GLN A 73 9.23 4.84 -17.23
C GLN A 73 8.20 4.43 -16.16
N ARG A 74 8.47 4.75 -14.89
CA ARG A 74 7.52 4.53 -13.78
C ARG A 74 6.21 5.31 -13.96
N ALA A 75 6.28 6.56 -14.40
CA ALA A 75 5.11 7.39 -14.64
C ALA A 75 4.32 6.93 -15.88
N GLU A 76 5.00 6.51 -16.95
CA GLU A 76 4.37 5.96 -18.15
C GLU A 76 3.61 4.66 -17.85
N LEU A 77 4.23 3.73 -17.11
CA LEU A 77 3.58 2.51 -16.65
C LEU A 77 2.33 2.82 -15.82
N ALA A 78 2.43 3.76 -14.88
CA ALA A 78 1.30 4.18 -14.05
C ALA A 78 0.14 4.75 -14.90
N ARG A 79 0.44 5.60 -15.88
CA ARG A 79 -0.58 6.16 -16.79
C ARG A 79 -1.22 5.08 -17.65
N GLY A 80 -0.43 4.19 -18.24
CA GLY A 80 -0.93 3.09 -19.05
C GLY A 80 -1.85 2.15 -18.26
N GLN A 81 -1.50 1.88 -17.00
CA GLN A 81 -2.27 0.96 -16.17
C GLN A 81 -3.62 1.54 -15.69
N ILE A 82 -3.66 2.84 -15.39
CA ILE A 82 -4.92 3.55 -15.06
C ILE A 82 -5.93 3.47 -16.21
N VAL A 83 -5.45 3.38 -17.45
CA VAL A 83 -6.27 3.24 -18.65
C VAL A 83 -6.66 1.78 -18.91
N SER A 84 -5.79 0.81 -18.56
CA SER A 84 -5.96 -0.60 -18.93
C SER A 84 -6.79 -1.45 -17.96
N ILE A 85 -6.84 -1.13 -16.65
CA ILE A 85 -7.73 -1.86 -15.70
C ILE A 85 -9.17 -1.35 -15.81
N SER A 86 -9.72 -1.57 -16.99
CA SER A 86 -11.14 -1.47 -17.32
C SER A 86 -11.41 -2.63 -18.27
N MET A 87 -11.38 -3.84 -17.75
CA MET A 87 -11.86 -5.01 -18.49
C MET A 87 -13.15 -5.45 -17.82
N ALA A 88 -14.18 -5.72 -18.62
CA ALA A 88 -15.52 -6.04 -18.14
C ALA A 88 -15.53 -7.36 -17.35
N SER A 89 -15.11 -7.32 -16.08
CA SER A 89 -15.16 -8.44 -15.15
C SER A 89 -16.59 -8.94 -15.08
N ARG A 90 -16.76 -10.27 -15.16
CA ARG A 90 -18.07 -10.93 -15.11
C ARG A 90 -18.11 -11.79 -13.88
N GLY A 91 -18.65 -11.24 -12.81
CA GLY A 91 -18.86 -11.95 -11.54
C GLY A 91 -18.60 -11.05 -10.33
N PRO A 92 -19.26 -11.34 -9.20
CA PRO A 92 -19.13 -10.54 -8.00
C PRO A 92 -17.69 -10.52 -7.47
N LEU A 93 -16.97 -11.65 -7.47
CA LEU A 93 -15.63 -11.71 -6.90
C LEU A 93 -14.61 -10.97 -7.78
N ALA A 94 -14.67 -11.17 -9.10
CA ALA A 94 -13.82 -10.46 -10.05
C ALA A 94 -14.05 -8.94 -9.99
N THR A 95 -15.29 -8.50 -9.85
CA THR A 95 -15.64 -7.08 -9.70
C THR A 95 -15.02 -6.47 -8.44
N VAL A 96 -15.10 -7.17 -7.29
CA VAL A 96 -14.48 -6.71 -6.04
C VAL A 96 -12.95 -6.64 -6.19
N MET A 97 -12.33 -7.66 -6.80
CA MET A 97 -10.88 -7.69 -6.99
C MET A 97 -10.40 -6.59 -7.95
N GLU A 98 -11.15 -6.34 -9.03
CA GLU A 98 -10.88 -5.25 -9.97
C GLU A 98 -10.98 -3.90 -9.28
N ALA A 99 -12.03 -3.67 -8.48
CA ALA A 99 -12.19 -2.44 -7.72
C ALA A 99 -11.01 -2.23 -6.74
N ARG A 100 -10.61 -3.28 -6.00
CA ARG A 100 -9.48 -3.24 -5.06
C ARG A 100 -8.16 -2.92 -5.76
N CYS A 101 -7.82 -3.67 -6.81
CA CYS A 101 -6.56 -3.51 -7.54
C CYS A 101 -6.50 -2.15 -8.25
N SER A 102 -7.60 -1.77 -8.91
CA SER A 102 -7.74 -0.48 -9.58
C SER A 102 -7.56 0.67 -8.60
N LEU A 103 -8.30 0.67 -7.48
CA LEU A 103 -8.25 1.74 -6.50
C LEU A 103 -6.85 1.86 -5.89
N THR A 104 -6.24 0.72 -5.56
CA THR A 104 -4.86 0.67 -5.05
C THR A 104 -3.87 1.36 -5.99
N GLN A 105 -3.85 0.97 -7.27
CA GLN A 105 -2.92 1.54 -8.25
C GLN A 105 -3.20 3.02 -8.50
N ARG A 106 -4.47 3.39 -8.61
CA ARG A 106 -4.95 4.75 -8.80
C ARG A 106 -4.48 5.65 -7.66
N CYS A 107 -4.79 5.30 -6.41
CA CYS A 107 -4.41 6.09 -5.25
C CYS A 107 -2.89 6.25 -5.14
N TRP A 108 -2.13 5.18 -5.41
CA TRP A 108 -0.68 5.23 -5.44
C TRP A 108 -0.15 6.15 -6.56
N ALA A 109 -0.71 6.04 -7.76
CA ALA A 109 -0.29 6.82 -8.92
C ALA A 109 -0.63 8.31 -8.77
N HIS A 110 -1.75 8.62 -8.11
CA HIS A 110 -2.07 9.97 -7.69
C HIS A 110 -0.97 10.54 -6.80
N ALA A 111 -0.70 9.86 -5.69
CA ALA A 111 0.26 10.33 -4.71
C ALA A 111 1.67 10.44 -5.31
N MET A 112 2.10 9.43 -6.06
CA MET A 112 3.49 9.37 -6.53
C MET A 112 3.72 10.05 -7.88
N HIS A 113 2.71 10.26 -8.72
CA HIS A 113 2.91 10.80 -10.08
C HIS A 113 2.01 11.99 -10.41
N GLY A 114 1.22 12.48 -9.44
CA GLY A 114 0.33 13.63 -9.64
C GLY A 114 -0.77 13.36 -10.66
N ILE A 115 -1.10 12.08 -10.92
CA ILE A 115 -2.18 11.70 -11.83
C ILE A 115 -3.47 11.94 -11.06
N GLY A 116 -4.05 13.14 -11.19
CA GLY A 116 -5.23 13.58 -10.46
C GLY A 116 -6.37 12.56 -10.50
N ILE A 117 -6.91 12.19 -9.33
CA ILE A 117 -8.04 11.26 -9.22
C ILE A 117 -9.12 11.94 -8.39
N PRO A 118 -10.27 12.25 -9.01
CA PRO A 118 -11.40 12.85 -8.31
C PRO A 118 -11.96 11.94 -7.22
N ARG A 119 -12.47 12.55 -6.13
CA ARG A 119 -13.15 11.85 -5.03
C ARG A 119 -14.28 10.94 -5.54
N GLY A 120 -15.13 11.41 -6.46
CA GLY A 120 -16.22 10.58 -6.99
C GLY A 120 -15.77 9.28 -7.67
N HIS A 121 -14.55 9.22 -8.22
CA HIS A 121 -13.97 7.96 -8.71
C HIS A 121 -13.55 7.05 -7.56
N VAL A 122 -12.97 7.61 -6.50
CA VAL A 122 -12.64 6.87 -5.28
C VAL A 122 -13.90 6.33 -4.63
N ASP A 123 -14.94 7.15 -4.45
CA ASP A 123 -16.23 6.75 -3.89
C ASP A 123 -16.82 5.55 -4.65
N ARG A 124 -16.81 5.61 -5.99
CA ARG A 124 -17.32 4.54 -6.85
C ARG A 124 -16.59 3.22 -6.63
N PHE A 125 -15.26 3.20 -6.72
CA PHE A 125 -14.50 1.95 -6.57
C PHE A 125 -14.48 1.46 -5.13
N PHE A 126 -14.34 2.36 -4.16
CA PHE A 126 -14.34 2.00 -2.74
C PHE A 126 -15.69 1.42 -2.30
N GLY A 127 -16.80 1.97 -2.81
CA GLY A 127 -18.15 1.46 -2.57
C GLY A 127 -18.43 0.09 -3.18
N GLN A 128 -17.60 -0.36 -4.13
CA GLN A 128 -17.68 -1.72 -4.71
C GLN A 128 -16.92 -2.76 -3.88
N VAL A 129 -16.15 -2.35 -2.87
CA VAL A 129 -15.38 -3.27 -2.02
C VAL A 129 -16.10 -3.42 -0.67
N PRO A 130 -16.67 -4.62 -0.39
CA PRO A 130 -17.24 -4.95 0.92
C PRO A 130 -16.23 -4.70 2.04
N GLU A 131 -16.70 -4.34 3.23
CA GLU A 131 -15.82 -3.94 4.33
C GLU A 131 -14.86 -5.06 4.76
N GLU A 132 -15.36 -6.29 4.79
CA GLU A 132 -14.61 -7.51 5.08
C GLU A 132 -13.51 -7.83 4.05
N ASP A 133 -13.62 -7.26 2.84
CA ASP A 133 -12.70 -7.49 1.74
C ASP A 133 -11.70 -6.34 1.57
N ARG A 134 -11.79 -5.29 2.41
CA ARG A 134 -10.81 -4.19 2.44
C ARG A 134 -9.58 -4.66 3.18
N ASP A 135 -8.46 -4.78 2.47
CA ASP A 135 -7.21 -5.27 3.04
C ASP A 135 -6.23 -4.15 3.40
N HIS A 136 -5.12 -4.55 4.00
CA HIS A 136 -4.02 -3.66 4.37
C HIS A 136 -3.55 -2.84 3.18
N GLN A 137 -3.40 -3.47 2.02
CA GLN A 137 -2.85 -2.84 0.84
C GLN A 137 -3.79 -1.73 0.33
N LEU A 138 -5.08 -2.01 0.18
CA LEU A 138 -6.09 -1.05 -0.23
C LEU A 138 -6.10 0.19 0.68
N MET A 139 -6.23 -0.05 2.00
CA MET A 139 -6.33 1.04 2.98
C MET A 139 -5.01 1.82 3.10
N ASN A 140 -3.88 1.15 2.93
CA ASN A 140 -2.56 1.77 2.86
C ASN A 140 -2.49 2.80 1.73
N TYR A 141 -2.85 2.43 0.51
CA TYR A 141 -2.77 3.35 -0.63
C TYR A 141 -3.90 4.39 -0.64
N LEU A 142 -5.10 4.04 -0.15
CA LEU A 142 -6.18 5.00 0.07
C LEU A 142 -5.74 6.13 1.01
N SER A 143 -4.99 5.80 2.08
CA SER A 143 -4.44 6.82 2.97
C SER A 143 -3.50 7.80 2.25
N PHE A 144 -2.71 7.35 1.26
CA PHE A 144 -1.86 8.26 0.49
C PHE A 144 -2.66 9.24 -0.36
N TRP A 145 -3.68 8.75 -1.07
CA TRP A 145 -4.55 9.61 -1.85
C TRP A 145 -5.29 10.61 -0.95
N ALA A 146 -5.92 10.12 0.12
CA ALA A 146 -6.66 10.95 1.06
C ALA A 146 -5.79 12.06 1.66
N PHE A 147 -4.54 11.77 1.99
CA PHE A 147 -3.59 12.78 2.44
C PHE A 147 -3.26 13.82 1.37
N ALA A 148 -2.96 13.37 0.16
CA ALA A 148 -2.59 14.24 -0.96
C ALA A 148 -3.72 15.22 -1.31
N VAL A 149 -4.97 14.78 -1.27
CA VAL A 149 -6.15 15.63 -1.55
C VAL A 149 -6.76 16.27 -0.30
N ARG A 150 -6.16 16.05 0.88
CA ARG A 150 -6.63 16.55 2.19
C ARG A 150 -8.05 16.10 2.56
N ASP A 151 -8.41 14.88 2.19
CA ASP A 151 -9.70 14.24 2.53
C ASP A 151 -9.64 13.59 3.93
N LEU A 152 -10.23 14.26 4.91
CA LEU A 152 -10.24 13.78 6.29
C LEU A 152 -11.12 12.54 6.50
N ASP A 153 -12.21 12.38 5.73
CA ASP A 153 -13.14 11.27 5.89
C ASP A 153 -12.45 9.94 5.55
N TYR A 154 -11.77 9.89 4.40
CA TYR A 154 -11.03 8.69 3.99
C TYR A 154 -9.74 8.48 4.78
N MET A 155 -9.15 9.56 5.30
CA MET A 155 -8.04 9.46 6.25
C MET A 155 -8.47 8.78 7.54
N GLU A 156 -9.62 9.19 8.11
CA GLU A 156 -10.19 8.61 9.32
C GLU A 156 -10.58 7.15 9.15
N GLN A 157 -11.20 6.81 8.02
CA GLN A 157 -11.54 5.42 7.69
C GLN A 157 -10.29 4.55 7.62
N SER A 158 -9.24 5.02 6.92
CA SER A 158 -7.94 4.34 6.89
C SER A 158 -7.35 4.18 8.29
N TYR A 159 -7.40 5.21 9.13
CA TYR A 159 -6.86 5.14 10.47
C TYR A 159 -7.60 4.12 11.34
N ARG A 160 -8.94 4.14 11.33
CA ARG A 160 -9.78 3.16 12.04
C ARG A 160 -9.45 1.73 11.64
N TYR A 161 -9.27 1.47 10.34
CA TYR A 161 -8.82 0.17 9.86
C TYR A 161 -7.50 -0.26 10.53
N PHE A 162 -6.47 0.58 10.51
CA PHE A 162 -5.17 0.26 11.11
C PHE A 162 -5.16 0.14 12.64
N LEU A 163 -6.19 0.66 13.33
CA LEU A 163 -6.37 0.44 14.76
C LEU A 163 -6.94 -0.95 15.07
N LEU A 164 -7.81 -1.49 14.21
CA LEU A 164 -8.57 -2.72 14.46
C LEU A 164 -7.92 -3.98 13.89
N VAL A 165 -7.10 -3.84 12.85
CA VAL A 165 -6.54 -4.99 12.12
C VAL A 165 -5.41 -5.64 12.92
N PRO A 166 -5.39 -6.98 13.04
CA PRO A 166 -4.31 -7.71 13.71
C PRO A 166 -2.96 -7.38 13.09
N VAL A 167 -1.91 -7.51 13.89
CA VAL A 167 -0.57 -7.08 13.51
C VAL A 167 -0.02 -8.02 12.44
N GLU A 168 -0.13 -7.61 11.18
CA GLU A 168 0.61 -8.16 10.06
C GLU A 168 1.92 -7.40 9.83
N PHE A 169 2.67 -7.84 8.82
CA PHE A 169 3.88 -7.22 8.31
C PHE A 169 3.80 -5.67 8.28
N MET A 170 4.64 -5.00 9.07
CA MET A 170 4.75 -3.52 9.15
C MET A 170 3.47 -2.77 9.57
N VAL A 171 2.52 -3.41 10.27
CA VAL A 171 1.33 -2.72 10.76
C VAL A 171 1.68 -1.59 11.71
N ASP A 172 2.70 -1.72 12.57
CA ASP A 172 3.11 -0.64 13.48
C ASP A 172 3.59 0.60 12.73
N PHE A 173 4.42 0.42 11.69
CA PHE A 173 4.82 1.53 10.82
C PHE A 173 3.61 2.13 10.10
N SER A 174 2.75 1.30 9.52
CA SER A 174 1.57 1.76 8.76
C SER A 174 0.60 2.53 9.65
N ARG A 175 0.34 2.05 10.87
CA ARG A 175 -0.48 2.70 11.90
C ARG A 175 0.12 4.03 12.31
N GLN A 176 1.41 4.07 12.65
CA GLN A 176 2.07 5.32 13.03
C GLN A 176 2.07 6.33 11.88
N ARG A 177 2.28 5.85 10.65
CA ARG A 177 2.25 6.70 9.46
C ARG A 177 0.89 7.35 9.26
N VAL A 178 -0.19 6.57 9.31
CA VAL A 178 -1.55 7.09 9.14
C VAL A 178 -1.92 8.03 10.29
N LYS A 179 -1.51 7.73 11.53
CA LYS A 179 -1.64 8.65 12.69
C LYS A 179 -0.99 9.99 12.40
N VAL A 180 0.28 10.00 11.98
CA VAL A 180 1.03 11.23 11.67
C VAL A 180 0.40 11.99 10.51
N MET A 181 -0.03 11.31 9.46
CA MET A 181 -0.71 11.94 8.32
C MET A 181 -2.01 12.63 8.74
N GLN A 182 -2.84 11.96 9.55
CA GLN A 182 -4.06 12.53 10.09
C GLN A 182 -3.79 13.75 10.97
N ALA A 183 -2.86 13.62 11.93
CA ALA A 183 -2.49 14.71 12.83
C ALA A 183 -1.91 15.92 12.08
N ALA A 184 -1.13 15.68 11.02
CA ALA A 184 -0.60 16.74 10.16
C ALA A 184 -1.70 17.49 9.39
N LEU A 185 -2.74 16.79 8.90
CA LEU A 185 -3.90 17.45 8.28
C LEU A 185 -4.68 18.30 9.28
N ARG A 186 -4.80 17.84 10.52
CA ARG A 186 -5.51 18.53 11.61
C ARG A 186 -4.71 19.62 12.31
N LEU A 187 -3.41 19.75 12.01
CA LEU A 187 -2.47 20.64 12.71
C LEU A 187 -2.26 20.29 14.19
N GLU A 188 -2.45 19.02 14.53
CA GLU A 188 -2.34 18.47 15.89
C GLU A 188 -1.10 17.54 16.02
N LEU A 189 -0.13 17.66 15.11
CA LEU A 189 1.01 16.75 15.07
C LEU A 189 1.98 17.01 16.23
N GLU A 190 2.19 15.98 17.04
CA GLU A 190 3.17 16.01 18.12
C GLU A 190 4.56 15.54 17.65
N ARG A 191 5.61 16.18 18.16
CA ARG A 191 7.00 15.87 17.78
C ARG A 191 7.37 14.41 18.01
N HIS A 192 6.92 13.81 19.10
CA HIS A 192 7.26 12.43 19.45
C HIS A 192 6.66 11.42 18.47
N ASP A 193 5.48 11.72 17.91
CA ASP A 193 4.83 10.89 16.90
C ASP A 193 5.63 10.87 15.60
N LEU A 194 6.15 12.03 15.20
CA LEU A 194 6.98 12.16 14.01
C LEU A 194 8.32 11.43 14.19
N LEU A 195 8.95 11.54 15.36
CA LEU A 195 10.17 10.79 15.68
C LEU A 195 9.92 9.28 15.69
N ARG A 196 8.79 8.83 16.25
CA ARG A 196 8.42 7.42 16.24
C ARG A 196 8.21 6.89 14.82
N LEU A 197 7.59 7.68 13.94
CA LEU A 197 7.45 7.31 12.52
C LEU A 197 8.82 7.13 11.85
N ILE A 198 9.74 8.07 12.07
CA ILE A 198 11.11 8.01 11.53
C ILE A 198 11.84 6.76 12.04
N GLU A 199 11.80 6.51 13.35
CA GLU A 199 12.40 5.34 13.98
C GLU A 199 11.90 4.03 13.34
N LEU A 200 10.58 3.94 13.14
CA LEU A 200 9.90 2.76 12.60
C LEU A 200 10.13 2.52 11.10
N MET A 201 10.73 3.45 10.35
CA MET A 201 10.95 3.27 8.91
C MET A 201 11.79 2.01 8.64
N PRO A 202 11.23 0.99 7.97
CA PRO A 202 11.92 -0.28 7.79
C PRO A 202 12.82 -0.33 6.56
N HIS A 203 12.57 0.52 5.56
CA HIS A 203 13.16 0.40 4.23
C HIS A 203 13.29 1.77 3.56
N ARG A 204 14.27 1.92 2.66
CA ARG A 204 14.55 3.19 1.96
C ARG A 204 13.37 3.72 1.14
N MET A 205 12.47 2.85 0.68
CA MET A 205 11.22 3.27 0.02
C MET A 205 10.34 4.14 0.93
N HIS A 206 10.34 3.87 2.24
CA HIS A 206 9.55 4.63 3.21
C HIS A 206 10.17 5.98 3.50
N ALA A 207 11.50 6.08 3.46
CA ALA A 207 12.20 7.36 3.49
C ALA A 207 11.89 8.18 2.23
N ALA A 208 11.93 7.57 1.04
CA ALA A 208 11.55 8.24 -0.21
C ALA A 208 10.07 8.67 -0.24
N TRP A 209 9.17 7.86 0.32
CA TRP A 209 7.77 8.23 0.53
C TRP A 209 7.63 9.44 1.46
N PHE A 210 8.33 9.41 2.60
CA PHE A 210 8.28 10.49 3.60
C PHE A 210 8.75 11.81 2.99
N GLU A 211 9.90 11.79 2.32
CA GLU A 211 10.49 12.94 1.63
C GLU A 211 9.54 13.51 0.55
N LYS A 212 8.87 12.63 -0.20
CA LYS A 212 8.03 13.04 -1.31
C LYS A 212 6.64 13.53 -0.89
N LEU A 213 6.03 12.91 0.10
CA LEU A 213 4.61 13.12 0.42
C LEU A 213 4.40 13.85 1.74
N LEU A 214 5.07 13.42 2.80
CA LEU A 214 4.81 13.95 4.14
C LEU A 214 5.64 15.21 4.43
N LEU A 215 6.95 15.17 4.16
CA LEU A 215 7.88 16.26 4.44
C LEU A 215 7.43 17.62 3.86
N PRO A 216 6.97 17.71 2.59
CA PRO A 216 6.53 19.00 2.03
C PRO A 216 5.37 19.60 2.82
N VAL A 217 4.40 18.76 3.24
CA VAL A 217 3.25 19.20 4.04
C VAL A 217 3.68 19.65 5.44
N LEU A 218 4.62 18.92 6.05
CA LEU A 218 5.15 19.30 7.37
C LEU A 218 5.90 20.63 7.33
N GLN A 219 6.67 20.88 6.26
CA GLN A 219 7.38 22.14 6.04
C GLN A 219 6.41 23.29 5.75
N GLU A 220 5.46 23.11 4.84
CA GLU A 220 4.41 24.08 4.51
C GLU A 220 3.67 24.54 5.78
N LYS A 221 3.31 23.58 6.65
CA LYS A 221 2.54 23.82 7.88
C LYS A 221 3.40 24.14 9.11
N LYS A 222 4.73 24.19 8.97
CA LYS A 222 5.68 24.41 10.08
C LYS A 222 5.52 23.40 11.24
N LEU A 223 5.21 22.15 10.91
CA LEU A 223 5.01 21.04 11.85
C LEU A 223 6.28 20.19 12.09
N ILE A 224 7.41 20.59 11.49
CA ILE A 224 8.70 19.91 11.64
C ILE A 224 9.76 20.87 12.17
N SER A 225 10.56 20.42 13.13
CA SER A 225 11.72 21.15 13.65
C SER A 225 13.01 20.71 12.96
N GLU A 226 14.04 21.55 13.01
CA GLU A 226 15.38 21.21 12.51
C GLU A 226 15.93 19.91 13.11
N SER A 227 15.72 19.70 14.42
CA SER A 227 16.15 18.47 15.10
C SER A 227 15.46 17.21 14.55
N THR A 228 14.18 17.32 14.19
CA THR A 228 13.43 16.19 13.63
C THR A 228 13.85 15.93 12.19
N LEU A 229 14.15 16.99 11.43
CA LEU A 229 14.70 16.86 10.08
C LEU A 229 16.08 16.19 10.11
N ALA A 230 16.95 16.56 11.03
CA ALA A 230 18.25 15.91 11.21
C ALA A 230 18.09 14.41 11.55
N ALA A 231 17.13 14.05 12.41
CA ALA A 231 16.83 12.66 12.72
C ALA A 231 16.34 11.88 11.48
N PHE A 232 15.53 12.51 10.62
CA PHE A 232 15.11 11.92 9.36
C PHE A 232 16.28 11.69 8.40
N GLU A 233 17.17 12.67 8.22
CA GLU A 233 18.34 12.53 7.35
C GLU A 233 19.31 11.46 7.84
N GLN A 234 19.51 11.35 9.17
CA GLN A 234 20.27 10.26 9.76
C GLN A 234 19.63 8.91 9.43
N LYS A 235 18.33 8.74 9.69
CA LYS A 235 17.62 7.49 9.42
C LYS A 235 17.66 7.11 7.94
N ARG A 236 17.47 8.08 7.04
CA ARG A 236 17.58 7.89 5.59
C ARG A 236 18.96 7.38 5.21
N SER A 237 20.02 7.99 5.74
CA SER A 237 21.40 7.57 5.49
C SER A 237 21.66 6.15 5.99
N GLU A 238 21.16 5.80 7.19
CA GLU A 238 21.23 4.44 7.72
C GLU A 238 20.53 3.42 6.81
N LEU A 239 19.33 3.75 6.29
CA LEU A 239 18.55 2.87 5.42
C LEU A 239 19.18 2.69 4.02
N LEU A 240 19.93 3.68 3.55
CA LEU A 240 20.68 3.58 2.29
C LEU A 240 21.97 2.76 2.44
N ALA A 241 22.60 2.81 3.61
CA ALA A 241 23.83 2.06 3.89
C ALA A 241 23.58 0.59 4.23
N ARG A 242 22.38 0.24 4.72
CA ARG A 242 22.03 -1.14 5.07
C ARG A 242 21.57 -1.94 3.84
N PRO A 243 21.94 -3.22 3.74
CA PRO A 243 21.30 -4.12 2.79
C PRO A 243 19.78 -4.14 2.99
N PRO A 244 19.00 -4.28 1.91
CA PRO A 244 17.56 -4.49 2.00
C PRO A 244 17.25 -5.69 2.88
N ALA A 245 16.29 -5.54 3.79
CA ALA A 245 15.90 -6.57 4.73
C ALA A 245 14.37 -6.59 4.87
N VAL A 246 13.83 -7.79 5.05
CA VAL A 246 12.41 -7.99 5.37
C VAL A 246 12.20 -7.61 6.84
N PRO A 247 11.30 -6.65 7.14
CA PRO A 247 10.94 -6.34 8.52
C PRO A 247 10.43 -7.56 9.27
N PRO A 248 10.78 -7.69 10.56
CA PRO A 248 10.24 -8.78 11.37
C PRO A 248 8.71 -8.68 11.40
N ARG A 249 8.05 -9.83 11.26
CA ARG A 249 6.61 -9.92 11.49
C ARG A 249 6.39 -9.73 12.97
N SER A 250 5.64 -8.71 13.38
CA SER A 250 5.27 -8.62 14.79
C SER A 250 4.35 -9.80 15.11
N GLN A 251 4.64 -10.53 16.19
CA GLN A 251 3.71 -11.56 16.67
C GLN A 251 2.41 -10.86 17.06
N SER A 252 1.27 -11.39 16.60
CA SER A 252 -0.04 -10.88 17.00
C SER A 252 -0.15 -10.96 18.53
N PRO A 253 -0.27 -9.84 19.27
CA PRO A 253 -0.81 -9.93 20.62
C PRO A 253 -2.26 -10.39 20.41
N GLY A 254 -2.56 -11.64 20.75
CA GLY A 254 -3.88 -12.22 20.53
C GLY A 254 -4.98 -11.23 20.88
N LYS A 255 -5.99 -11.09 19.99
CA LYS A 255 -7.14 -10.16 20.06
C LYS A 255 -7.18 -9.34 21.36
N ILE A 256 -6.56 -8.16 21.37
CA ILE A 256 -6.84 -7.19 22.43
C ILE A 256 -8.26 -6.70 22.15
N SER A 257 -9.21 -7.13 22.98
CA SER A 257 -10.57 -6.58 22.98
C SER A 257 -10.46 -5.14 23.46
N LEU A 258 -10.61 -4.18 22.54
CA LEU A 258 -10.79 -2.79 22.90
C LEU A 258 -12.25 -2.64 23.37
N ASN A 259 -12.45 -2.62 24.68
CA ASN A 259 -13.73 -2.22 25.26
C ASN A 259 -13.88 -0.71 25.03
N PHE A 260 -14.74 -0.34 24.08
CA PHE A 260 -15.27 1.02 23.94
C PHE A 260 -16.58 1.13 24.72
#